data_AF-A0A2G9S977-F1
#
_entry.id   AF-A0A2G9S977-F1
#
_cell.length_a   1.000
_cell.length_b   1.000
_cell.length_c   1.000
_cell.angle_alpha   90.00
_cell.angle_beta   90.00
_cell.angle_gamma   90.00
#
_symmetry.space_group_name_H-M   'P 1'
#
loop_
_entity.id
_entity.type
_entity.pdbx_description
1 polymer ?
#
loop_
_entity_poly.entity_id
_entity_poly.type
_entity_poly.pdbx_seq_one_letter_code
_entity_poly.pdbx_strand_id
1 'polypeptide(L)'
;LLGHRAVYIGVHVPLGRQTRRRHRHRGHRHHRKRKEKEENDKDDGRESPNYDTPSQRVQFILGTEDDDEEHIPHDLFTEMDELCVRDGEECEWKETARWLKFEEDVEDGGDRWSKPYVATLSLHSLFELRSCILNGTVMLDMRASTIEEIADMVLDNMTASGQLDDSMRECVREALLKRHHHQNEKKLSNRIPLVRSFADIGKKHSDPHLLERNGLLSSPQSTPANLDASRLSEIKRNGTGGGSQENSTVDFSKVDMNFMRKIPPGAEASNVLVGEVEFLDRPIIAFVRLSPAVLLSGLTEVPIPTR
;
A
#
# COMPACT_ATOMS: atom_id res chain seq x y z
N LEU A 1 30.25 -17.65 27.06
CA LEU A 1 29.28 -16.54 27.07
C LEU A 1 29.87 -15.38 26.26
N LEU A 2 29.83 -15.51 24.93
CA LEU A 2 30.26 -14.45 24.02
C LEU A 2 29.07 -13.51 23.83
N GLY A 3 29.16 -12.31 24.39
CA GLY A 3 28.10 -11.31 24.33
C GLY A 3 27.93 -10.79 22.90
N HIS A 4 26.73 -10.97 22.36
CA HIS A 4 26.32 -10.35 21.11
C HIS A 4 26.21 -8.83 21.37
N ARG A 5 27.14 -8.05 20.83
CA ARG A 5 26.99 -6.59 20.77
C ARG A 5 25.98 -6.27 19.68
N ALA A 6 24.75 -5.95 20.09
CA ALA A 6 23.78 -5.32 19.20
C ALA A 6 24.34 -3.96 18.76
N VAL A 7 24.52 -3.76 17.46
CA VAL A 7 24.89 -2.48 16.87
C VAL A 7 23.61 -1.86 16.33
N TYR A 8 23.16 -0.78 16.98
CA TYR A 8 22.04 0.02 16.50
C TYR A 8 22.57 0.99 15.43
N ILE A 9 22.24 0.74 14.17
CA ILE A 9 22.52 1.69 13.09
C ILE A 9 21.30 2.60 12.96
N GLY A 10 21.37 3.76 13.60
CA GLY A 10 20.40 4.83 13.36
C GLY A 10 20.64 5.43 11.98
N VAL A 11 19.71 5.24 11.04
CA VAL A 11 19.73 5.96 9.77
C VAL A 11 19.31 7.40 10.06
N HIS A 12 20.19 8.36 9.79
CA HIS A 12 19.86 9.78 9.94
C HIS A 12 18.89 10.18 8.83
N VAL A 13 17.59 10.18 9.15
CA VAL A 13 16.55 10.75 8.29
C VAL A 13 16.62 12.27 8.42
N PRO A 14 16.84 13.03 7.33
CA PRO A 14 16.83 14.49 7.40
C PRO A 14 15.48 14.96 7.92
N LEU A 15 15.48 15.63 9.07
CA LEU A 15 14.30 16.32 9.57
C LEU A 15 13.98 17.44 8.57
N GLY A 16 12.92 17.27 7.78
CA GLY A 16 12.38 18.32 6.92
C GLY A 16 12.24 19.61 7.71
N ARG A 17 13.06 20.62 7.38
CA ARG A 17 13.01 21.89 8.09
C ARG A 17 11.70 22.59 7.73
N GLN A 18 10.88 22.85 8.74
CA GLN A 18 9.71 23.71 8.63
C GLN A 18 10.03 24.99 7.86
N THR A 19 9.25 25.22 6.80
CA THR A 19 9.28 26.38 5.92
C THR A 19 9.05 27.67 6.72
N ARG A 20 10.14 28.31 7.18
CA ARG A 20 10.07 29.69 7.70
C ARG A 20 9.94 30.65 6.52
N ARG A 21 8.69 30.92 6.13
CA ARG A 21 8.31 32.04 5.24
C ARG A 21 8.95 33.33 5.77
N ARG A 22 9.98 33.85 5.08
CA ARG A 22 10.59 35.15 5.39
C ARG A 22 9.64 36.26 4.96
N HIS A 23 8.93 36.85 5.93
CA HIS A 23 8.25 38.13 5.74
C HIS A 23 9.28 39.24 5.51
N ARG A 24 9.33 39.79 4.29
CA ARG A 24 10.06 41.04 3.98
C ARG A 24 9.34 42.22 4.64
N HIS A 25 9.91 42.77 5.71
CA HIS A 25 9.47 44.05 6.25
C HIS A 25 10.03 45.22 5.43
N ARG A 26 9.11 46.11 5.04
CA ARG A 26 9.34 47.41 4.41
C ARG A 26 10.33 48.25 5.22
N GLY A 27 11.24 48.91 4.51
CA GLY A 27 12.27 49.77 5.08
C GLY A 27 11.72 51.04 5.74
N HIS A 28 12.43 51.47 6.79
CA HIS A 28 12.48 52.87 7.21
C HIS A 28 13.94 53.27 7.43
N ARG A 29 14.30 54.35 6.74
CA ARG A 29 15.61 54.98 6.66
C ARG A 29 15.75 55.96 7.81
N HIS A 30 16.70 55.76 8.74
CA HIS A 30 17.15 56.83 9.62
C HIS A 30 18.68 56.88 9.74
N HIS A 31 19.19 58.05 9.38
CA HIS A 31 20.56 58.50 9.42
C HIS A 31 20.97 58.80 10.88
N ARG A 32 22.09 58.26 11.39
CA ARG A 32 22.93 58.98 12.36
C ARG A 32 24.35 58.41 12.49
N LYS A 33 25.25 59.35 12.79
CA LYS A 33 26.71 59.41 12.61
C LYS A 33 27.56 58.41 13.41
N ARG A 34 28.57 57.86 12.71
CA ARG A 34 30.03 57.77 12.98
C ARG A 34 30.49 57.67 14.45
N LYS A 35 31.08 56.53 14.81
CA LYS A 35 32.24 56.43 15.71
C LYS A 35 33.10 55.23 15.29
N GLU A 36 34.32 55.52 14.84
CA GLU A 36 35.38 54.55 14.56
C GLU A 36 35.86 53.93 15.88
N LYS A 37 35.86 52.59 15.98
CA LYS A 37 36.81 51.82 16.78
C LYS A 37 36.73 50.33 16.45
N GLU A 38 37.87 49.83 15.96
CA GLU A 38 38.48 48.52 16.24
C GLU A 38 37.73 47.24 15.84
N GLU A 39 38.33 46.59 14.84
CA GLU A 39 38.48 45.15 14.64
C GLU A 39 37.59 44.24 15.49
N ASN A 40 36.60 43.67 14.83
CA ASN A 40 36.29 42.26 14.97
C ASN A 40 35.67 41.83 13.64
N ASP A 41 36.45 41.10 12.84
CA ASP A 41 35.90 40.21 11.82
C ASP A 41 34.94 39.26 12.56
N LYS A 42 33.67 39.67 12.62
CA LYS A 42 32.58 38.72 12.81
C LYS A 42 32.47 38.01 11.48
N ASP A 43 33.32 37.00 11.34
CA ASP A 43 33.02 35.78 10.61
C ASP A 43 31.53 35.51 10.84
N ASP A 44 30.74 35.78 9.80
CA ASP A 44 29.31 35.49 9.77
C ASP A 44 29.27 33.97 9.77
N GLY A 45 29.31 33.39 10.98
CA GLY A 45 29.35 31.98 11.33
C GLY A 45 28.11 31.24 10.84
N ARG A 46 27.95 31.20 9.52
CA ARG A 46 27.43 30.04 8.84
C ARG A 46 28.56 29.03 8.89
N GLU A 47 28.71 28.41 10.05
CA GLU A 47 29.27 27.06 10.12
C GLU A 47 28.43 26.24 9.13
N SER A 48 28.93 26.15 7.90
CA SER A 48 28.51 25.11 6.99
C SER A 48 28.79 23.83 7.75
N PRO A 49 27.83 22.92 7.90
CA PRO A 49 28.09 21.67 8.61
C PRO A 49 29.38 21.08 8.05
N ASN A 50 30.34 20.81 8.92
CA ASN A 50 31.59 20.22 8.52
C ASN A 50 31.23 18.80 8.03
N TYR A 51 30.97 18.66 6.72
CA TYR A 51 30.64 17.38 6.11
C TYR A 51 31.94 16.58 6.07
N ASP A 52 32.23 15.87 7.17
CA ASP A 52 33.49 15.19 7.40
C ASP A 52 33.68 13.99 6.45
N THR A 53 32.62 13.56 5.74
CA THR A 53 32.74 12.54 4.69
C THR A 53 32.11 12.97 3.35
N PRO A 54 32.66 12.51 2.21
CA PRO A 54 32.01 12.67 0.90
C PRO A 54 30.58 12.15 0.86
N SER A 55 30.25 11.09 1.61
CA SER A 55 28.89 10.56 1.70
C SER A 55 27.91 11.52 2.40
N GLN A 56 28.32 12.19 3.47
CA GLN A 56 27.52 13.21 4.15
C GLN A 56 27.31 14.45 3.25
N ARG A 57 28.33 14.79 2.46
CA ARG A 57 28.23 15.88 1.48
C ARG A 57 27.20 15.60 0.40
N VAL A 58 27.21 14.39 -0.17
CA VAL A 58 26.20 13.97 -1.16
C VAL A 58 24.80 13.96 -0.55
N GLN A 59 24.64 13.43 0.67
CA GLN A 59 23.36 13.45 1.39
C GLN A 59 22.83 14.87 1.59
N PHE A 60 23.71 15.83 1.91
CA PHE A 60 23.31 17.22 2.04
C PHE A 60 22.89 17.86 0.72
N ILE A 61 23.63 17.61 -0.36
CA ILE A 61 23.29 18.13 -1.69
C ILE A 61 21.88 17.66 -2.06
N LEU A 62 21.64 16.34 -1.99
CA LEU A 62 20.33 15.76 -2.30
C LEU A 62 19.21 16.25 -1.37
N GLY A 63 19.52 16.52 -0.10
CA GLY A 63 18.54 16.98 0.89
C GLY A 63 18.27 18.49 0.90
N THR A 64 18.92 19.27 0.02
CA THR A 64 18.74 20.74 -0.07
C THR A 64 18.24 21.22 -1.43
N GLU A 65 17.92 20.30 -2.35
CA GLU A 65 17.22 20.58 -3.60
C GLU A 65 15.73 20.86 -3.31
N ASP A 66 15.46 21.90 -2.51
CA ASP A 66 14.14 22.32 -2.04
C ASP A 66 13.24 22.90 -3.15
N ASP A 67 13.77 23.07 -4.37
CA ASP A 67 13.07 23.65 -5.53
C ASP A 67 12.47 22.58 -6.46
N ASP A 68 12.60 21.28 -6.14
CA ASP A 68 11.98 20.20 -6.91
C ASP A 68 10.50 20.03 -6.55
N GLU A 69 9.63 20.76 -7.27
CA GLU A 69 8.18 20.68 -7.10
C GLU A 69 7.59 19.31 -7.50
N GLU A 70 8.32 18.49 -8.27
CA GLU A 70 7.87 17.18 -8.74
C GLU A 70 8.23 16.04 -7.74
N HIS A 71 9.35 16.16 -7.01
CA HIS A 71 9.87 15.12 -6.11
C HIS A 71 9.72 15.44 -4.61
N ILE A 72 8.60 16.04 -4.23
CA ILE A 72 8.28 16.33 -2.83
C ILE A 72 8.17 15.01 -2.04
N PRO A 73 8.89 14.83 -0.91
CA PRO A 73 8.78 13.62 -0.11
C PRO A 73 7.41 13.45 0.54
N HIS A 74 6.88 12.23 0.51
CA HIS A 74 5.63 11.82 1.15
C HIS A 74 5.87 10.86 2.31
N ASP A 75 4.93 10.80 3.27
CA ASP A 75 4.92 9.72 4.25
C ASP A 75 4.71 8.38 3.52
N LEU A 76 5.39 7.32 3.95
CA LEU A 76 5.31 6.01 3.31
C LEU A 76 4.51 5.02 4.15
N PHE A 77 3.64 4.29 3.47
CA PHE A 77 3.20 2.96 3.86
C PHE A 77 4.04 1.94 3.08
N THR A 78 4.66 0.98 3.75
CA THR A 78 5.46 -0.05 3.08
C THR A 78 4.86 -1.42 3.33
N GLU A 79 4.71 -2.20 2.27
CA GLU A 79 4.18 -3.56 2.30
C GLU A 79 5.20 -4.51 1.71
N MET A 80 5.42 -5.65 2.36
CA MET A 80 6.32 -6.70 1.90
C MET A 80 5.55 -7.97 1.59
N ASP A 81 5.73 -8.43 0.36
CA ASP A 81 5.15 -9.68 -0.12
C ASP A 81 6.25 -10.66 -0.49
N GLU A 82 6.00 -11.92 -0.13
CA GLU A 82 6.86 -13.05 -0.44
C GLU A 82 6.19 -13.97 -1.46
N LEU A 83 6.90 -14.32 -2.54
CA LEU A 83 6.43 -15.29 -3.51
C LEU A 83 6.46 -16.69 -2.89
N CYS A 84 5.29 -17.24 -2.58
CA CYS A 84 5.16 -18.57 -1.99
C CYS A 84 4.74 -19.59 -3.06
N VAL A 85 5.42 -20.74 -3.08
CA VAL A 85 5.00 -21.91 -3.87
C VAL A 85 3.99 -22.71 -3.04
N ARG A 86 2.73 -22.79 -3.49
CA ARG A 86 1.72 -23.66 -2.86
C ARG A 86 1.83 -25.07 -3.41
N ASP A 87 1.71 -26.07 -2.53
CA ASP A 87 1.68 -27.53 -2.76
C ASP A 87 1.39 -27.95 -4.22
N GLY A 88 2.42 -27.86 -5.06
CA GLY A 88 2.50 -28.55 -6.35
C GLY A 88 2.15 -27.83 -7.64
N GLU A 89 1.99 -26.49 -7.74
CA GLU A 89 2.21 -25.71 -9.01
C GLU A 89 1.83 -24.22 -8.96
N GLU A 90 0.94 -23.78 -8.07
CA GLU A 90 0.49 -22.38 -8.05
C GLU A 90 1.35 -21.50 -7.13
N CYS A 91 2.16 -20.62 -7.73
CA CYS A 91 2.85 -19.55 -7.01
C CYS A 91 1.93 -18.33 -6.86
N GLU A 92 1.87 -17.77 -5.65
CA GLU A 92 1.16 -16.52 -5.35
C GLU A 92 2.02 -15.63 -4.44
N TRP A 93 1.83 -14.32 -4.54
CA TRP A 93 2.42 -13.37 -3.61
C TRP A 93 1.60 -13.36 -2.32
N LYS A 94 2.27 -13.48 -1.18
CA LYS A 94 1.63 -13.38 0.14
C LYS A 94 2.23 -12.25 0.92
N GLU A 95 1.36 -11.41 1.45
CA GLU A 95 1.74 -10.39 2.42
C GLU A 95 2.32 -11.04 3.67
N THR A 96 3.55 -10.65 4.04
CA THR A 96 4.25 -11.17 5.23
C THR A 96 4.54 -10.09 6.26
N ALA A 97 4.73 -8.84 5.85
CA ALA A 97 4.98 -7.74 6.77
C ALA A 97 4.54 -6.39 6.19
N ARG A 98 4.31 -5.42 7.08
CA ARG A 98 4.02 -4.03 6.70
C ARG A 98 4.61 -3.03 7.69
N TRP A 99 4.89 -1.82 7.20
CA TRP A 99 5.44 -0.72 7.99
C TRP A 99 4.60 0.55 7.84
N LEU A 100 4.27 1.13 8.99
CA LEU A 100 3.85 2.51 9.13
C LEU A 100 4.55 3.09 10.37
N LYS A 101 5.81 3.50 10.19
CA LYS A 101 6.80 3.82 11.25
C LYS A 101 7.19 2.61 12.12
N PHE A 102 6.22 1.78 12.49
CA PHE A 102 6.39 0.50 13.19
C PHE A 102 6.14 -0.66 12.23
N GLU A 103 6.80 -1.77 12.51
CA GLU A 103 6.67 -3.05 11.81
C GLU A 103 5.55 -3.88 12.43
N GLU A 104 4.73 -4.51 11.59
CA GLU A 104 3.78 -5.55 11.94
C GLU A 104 4.00 -6.73 10.97
N ASP A 105 4.09 -7.96 11.49
CA ASP A 105 4.29 -9.19 10.72
C ASP A 105 3.05 -10.06 10.75
N VAL A 106 2.88 -10.88 9.74
CA VAL A 106 1.88 -11.95 9.74
C VAL A 106 2.39 -13.12 10.60
N GLU A 107 1.69 -13.42 11.70
CA GLU A 107 2.05 -14.49 12.63
C GLU A 107 1.82 -15.90 12.03
N ASP A 108 2.50 -16.91 12.59
CA ASP A 108 2.36 -18.33 12.23
C ASP A 108 0.89 -18.77 12.18
N GLY A 109 0.48 -19.34 11.04
CA GLY A 109 -0.92 -19.69 10.75
C GLY A 109 -1.66 -18.63 9.91
N GLY A 110 -1.06 -17.46 9.70
CA GLY A 110 -1.48 -16.53 8.65
C GLY A 110 -2.83 -15.85 8.92
N ASP A 111 -3.30 -15.79 10.17
CA ASP A 111 -4.63 -15.26 10.52
C ASP A 111 -4.56 -13.96 11.33
N ARG A 112 -3.36 -13.54 11.77
CA ARG A 112 -3.19 -12.43 12.70
C ARG A 112 -1.95 -11.60 12.43
N TRP A 113 -2.09 -10.29 12.54
CA TRP A 113 -0.99 -9.34 12.63
C TRP A 113 -0.36 -9.37 14.02
N SER A 114 0.97 -9.31 14.08
CA SER A 114 1.71 -9.08 15.30
C SER A 114 1.40 -7.69 15.89
N LYS A 115 1.88 -7.43 17.11
CA LYS A 115 1.76 -6.07 17.69
C LYS A 115 2.81 -5.18 17.04
N PRO A 116 2.51 -3.90 16.76
CA PRO A 116 3.47 -2.99 16.16
C PRO A 116 4.72 -2.85 17.03
N TYR A 117 5.89 -2.97 16.41
CA TYR A 117 7.18 -2.88 17.09
C TYR A 117 8.21 -2.11 16.28
N VAL A 118 9.36 -1.79 16.89
CA VAL A 118 10.46 -1.10 16.22
C VAL A 118 11.32 -2.16 15.52
N ALA A 119 11.40 -2.06 14.20
CA ALA A 119 12.22 -2.93 13.35
C ALA A 119 13.65 -3.06 13.85
N THR A 120 14.19 -4.28 13.83
CA THR A 120 15.62 -4.52 14.04
C THR A 120 16.18 -5.27 12.85
N LEU A 121 17.17 -4.67 12.18
CA LEU A 121 17.77 -5.25 10.98
C LEU A 121 19.08 -5.95 11.31
N SER A 122 19.32 -7.07 10.64
CA SER A 122 20.63 -7.70 10.69
C SER A 122 21.67 -6.85 9.93
N LEU A 123 22.90 -6.80 10.42
CA LEU A 123 23.99 -6.12 9.70
C LEU A 123 24.27 -6.79 8.35
N HIS A 124 24.06 -8.11 8.26
CA HIS A 124 24.26 -8.87 7.04
C HIS A 124 23.32 -8.42 5.93
N SER A 125 22.02 -8.35 6.21
CA SER A 125 21.01 -7.92 5.24
C SER A 125 21.22 -6.46 4.79
N LEU A 126 21.76 -5.58 5.64
CA LEU A 126 22.12 -4.22 5.23
C LEU A 126 23.28 -4.20 4.22
N PHE A 127 24.28 -5.09 4.37
CA PHE A 127 25.35 -5.20 3.38
C PHE A 127 24.89 -5.82 2.07
N GLU A 128 23.99 -6.79 2.13
CA GLU A 128 23.36 -7.37 0.95
C GLU A 128 22.51 -6.33 0.22
N LEU A 129 21.65 -5.59 0.93
CA LEU A 129 20.87 -4.49 0.35
C LEU A 129 21.77 -3.44 -0.32
N ARG A 130 22.89 -3.08 0.32
CA ARG A 130 23.89 -2.19 -0.31
C ARG A 130 24.43 -2.80 -1.61
N SER A 131 24.72 -4.10 -1.63
CA SER A 131 25.15 -4.81 -2.84
C SER A 131 24.06 -4.82 -3.92
N CYS A 132 22.81 -5.03 -3.53
CA CYS A 132 21.63 -4.99 -4.39
C CYS A 132 21.48 -3.63 -5.08
N ILE A 133 21.61 -2.52 -4.34
CA ILE A 133 21.54 -1.17 -4.91
C ILE A 133 22.71 -0.88 -5.85
N LEU A 134 23.91 -1.40 -5.55
CA LEU A 134 25.10 -1.15 -6.36
C LEU A 134 25.13 -1.94 -7.68
N ASN A 135 24.57 -3.15 -7.69
CA ASN A 135 24.68 -4.07 -8.81
C ASN A 135 23.34 -4.36 -9.52
N GLY A 136 22.21 -3.99 -8.90
CA GLY A 136 20.88 -4.19 -9.44
C GLY A 136 20.48 -3.16 -10.50
N THR A 137 19.31 -3.38 -11.10
CA THR A 137 18.66 -2.44 -12.01
C THR A 137 18.03 -1.31 -11.20
N VAL A 138 18.35 -0.05 -11.51
CA VAL A 138 17.77 1.13 -10.86
C VAL A 138 17.10 2.00 -11.92
N MET A 139 15.78 2.17 -11.80
CA MET A 139 14.96 2.95 -12.74
C MET A 139 14.20 4.03 -11.97
N LEU A 140 14.70 5.26 -12.04
CA LEU A 140 14.06 6.42 -11.41
C LEU A 140 13.16 7.14 -12.42
N ASP A 141 12.08 7.70 -11.91
CA ASP A 141 11.08 8.50 -12.64
C ASP A 141 10.47 7.73 -13.81
N MET A 142 10.23 6.45 -13.57
CA MET A 142 9.60 5.55 -14.51
C MET A 142 8.15 5.98 -14.75
N ARG A 143 7.81 6.13 -16.03
CA ARG A 143 6.46 6.47 -16.49
C ARG A 143 5.72 5.19 -16.86
N ALA A 144 5.13 4.56 -15.87
CA ALA A 144 4.29 3.37 -16.03
C ALA A 144 3.04 3.53 -15.17
N SER A 145 1.94 2.95 -15.63
CA SER A 145 0.61 3.08 -15.04
C SER A 145 0.01 1.76 -14.55
N THR A 146 0.64 0.64 -14.89
CA THR A 146 0.21 -0.69 -14.46
C THR A 146 1.41 -1.55 -14.08
N ILE A 147 1.17 -2.63 -13.32
CA ILE A 147 2.23 -3.56 -12.91
C ILE A 147 2.83 -4.29 -14.12
N GLU A 148 2.03 -4.52 -15.17
CA GLU A 148 2.48 -5.09 -16.43
C GLU A 148 3.49 -4.18 -17.12
N GLU A 149 3.20 -2.88 -17.24
CA GLU A 149 4.14 -1.91 -17.83
C GLU A 149 5.44 -1.83 -17.02
N ILE A 150 5.34 -1.81 -15.68
CA ILE A 150 6.52 -1.79 -14.81
C ILE A 150 7.36 -3.06 -15.01
N ALA A 151 6.73 -4.24 -14.98
CA ALA A 151 7.40 -5.51 -15.16
C ALA A 151 8.08 -5.57 -16.53
N ASP A 152 7.38 -5.21 -17.61
CA ASP A 152 7.92 -5.24 -18.96
C ASP A 152 9.12 -4.29 -19.11
N MET A 153 9.04 -3.06 -18.58
CA MET A 153 10.16 -2.09 -18.62
C MET A 153 11.38 -2.54 -17.83
N VAL A 154 11.18 -3.13 -16.64
CA VAL A 154 12.28 -3.67 -15.81
C VAL A 154 12.94 -4.85 -16.53
N LEU A 155 12.15 -5.78 -17.04
CA LEU A 155 12.65 -6.97 -17.72
C LEU A 155 13.35 -6.63 -19.04
N ASP A 156 12.83 -5.67 -19.81
CA ASP A 156 13.52 -5.13 -20.99
C ASP A 156 14.92 -4.60 -20.63
N ASN A 157 15.03 -3.85 -19.53
CA ASN A 157 16.31 -3.31 -19.09
C ASN A 157 17.29 -4.41 -18.62
N MET A 158 16.80 -5.37 -17.86
CA MET A 158 17.60 -6.50 -17.36
C MET A 158 18.11 -7.38 -18.50
N THR A 159 17.27 -7.66 -19.49
CA THR A 159 17.65 -8.36 -20.71
C THR A 159 18.70 -7.57 -21.48
N ALA A 160 18.46 -6.28 -21.73
CA ALA A 160 19.37 -5.44 -22.51
C ALA A 160 20.75 -5.26 -21.85
N SER A 161 20.80 -5.29 -20.51
CA SER A 161 22.03 -5.22 -19.72
C SER A 161 22.71 -6.58 -19.50
N GLY A 162 22.09 -7.67 -19.96
CA GLY A 162 22.59 -9.04 -19.78
C GLY A 162 22.49 -9.56 -18.34
N GLN A 163 21.67 -8.94 -17.50
CA GLN A 163 21.37 -9.40 -16.14
C GLN A 163 20.39 -10.58 -16.14
N LEU A 164 19.50 -10.62 -17.14
CA LEU A 164 18.50 -11.68 -17.32
C LEU A 164 18.62 -12.27 -18.73
N ASP A 165 18.56 -13.59 -18.83
CA ASP A 165 18.53 -14.26 -20.12
C ASP A 165 17.13 -14.16 -20.77
N ASP A 166 17.09 -14.03 -22.09
CA ASP A 166 15.85 -13.93 -22.88
C ASP A 166 14.92 -15.12 -22.62
N SER A 167 15.49 -16.31 -22.43
CA SER A 167 14.75 -17.55 -22.20
C SER A 167 13.97 -17.55 -20.87
N MET A 168 14.46 -16.80 -19.88
CA MET A 168 13.91 -16.74 -18.52
C MET A 168 12.93 -15.58 -18.33
N ARG A 169 12.98 -14.59 -19.23
CA ARG A 169 12.19 -13.36 -19.16
C ARG A 169 10.71 -13.62 -18.93
N GLU A 170 10.11 -14.50 -19.72
CA GLU A 170 8.66 -14.78 -19.62
C GLU A 170 8.31 -15.45 -18.29
N CYS A 171 9.14 -16.36 -17.80
CA CYS A 171 8.94 -17.01 -16.50
C CYS A 171 8.98 -16.00 -15.35
N VAL A 172 9.92 -15.04 -15.38
CA VAL A 172 9.98 -13.96 -14.38
C VAL A 172 8.77 -13.04 -14.50
N ARG A 173 8.36 -12.71 -15.73
CA ARG A 173 7.16 -11.89 -15.98
C ARG A 173 5.91 -12.55 -15.40
N GLU A 174 5.72 -13.84 -15.64
CA GLU A 174 4.61 -14.60 -15.06
C GLU A 174 4.63 -14.61 -13.54
N ALA A 175 5.81 -14.67 -12.92
CA ALA A 175 5.96 -14.60 -11.47
C ALA A 175 5.60 -13.21 -10.92
N LEU A 176 6.08 -12.13 -11.54
CA LEU A 176 5.77 -10.75 -11.14
C LEU A 176 4.28 -10.42 -11.24
N LEU A 177 3.57 -11.04 -12.18
CA LEU A 177 2.14 -10.82 -12.41
C LEU A 177 1.22 -11.81 -11.68
N LYS A 178 1.77 -12.65 -10.80
CA LYS A 178 0.93 -13.47 -9.91
C LYS A 178 0.08 -12.59 -9.01
N ARG A 179 -1.03 -13.17 -8.56
CA ARG A 179 -1.95 -12.48 -7.65
C ARG A 179 -1.28 -12.24 -6.29
N HIS A 180 -1.53 -11.05 -5.73
CA HIS A 180 -1.19 -10.67 -4.37
C HIS A 180 -2.32 -11.04 -3.41
N HIS A 181 -1.98 -11.79 -2.36
CA HIS A 181 -2.90 -12.27 -1.35
C HIS A 181 -2.67 -11.55 -0.02
N HIS A 182 -3.61 -10.67 0.29
CA HIS A 182 -3.58 -9.78 1.45
C HIS A 182 -4.21 -10.41 2.68
N GLN A 183 -3.70 -10.05 3.86
CA GLN A 183 -4.17 -10.59 5.14
C GLN A 183 -5.65 -10.33 5.41
N ASN A 184 -6.21 -9.24 4.88
CA ASN A 184 -7.62 -8.89 5.05
C ASN A 184 -8.57 -9.78 4.22
N GLU A 185 -8.11 -10.39 3.12
CA GLU A 185 -8.93 -11.30 2.31
C GLU A 185 -9.27 -12.58 3.09
N LYS A 186 -8.35 -13.11 3.90
CA LYS A 186 -8.57 -14.31 4.75
C LYS A 186 -9.62 -14.09 5.83
N LYS A 187 -9.64 -12.89 6.44
CA LYS A 187 -10.65 -12.55 7.47
C LYS A 187 -12.07 -12.56 6.90
N LEU A 188 -12.23 -12.24 5.62
CA LEU A 188 -13.53 -12.21 4.94
C LEU A 188 -13.90 -13.56 4.34
N SER A 189 -12.95 -14.35 3.82
CA SER A 189 -13.23 -15.73 3.38
C SER A 189 -13.69 -16.63 4.53
N ASN A 190 -13.16 -16.40 5.73
CA ASN A 190 -13.58 -17.10 6.95
C ASN A 190 -14.94 -16.60 7.50
N ARG A 191 -15.47 -15.49 6.99
CA ARG A 191 -16.83 -15.04 7.27
C ARG A 191 -17.74 -15.55 6.15
N ILE A 192 -18.27 -16.76 6.34
CA ILE A 192 -19.38 -17.30 5.55
C ILE A 192 -20.41 -16.18 5.31
N PRO A 193 -20.82 -15.88 4.07
CA PRO A 193 -21.84 -14.87 3.82
C PRO A 193 -23.06 -15.26 4.65
N LEU A 194 -23.56 -14.31 5.44
CA LEU A 194 -24.72 -14.49 6.31
C LEU A 194 -25.97 -14.74 5.45
N VAL A 195 -26.10 -15.96 4.93
CA VAL A 195 -27.37 -16.48 4.42
C VAL A 195 -28.26 -16.46 5.65
N ARG A 196 -29.26 -15.58 5.64
CA ARG A 196 -30.36 -15.57 6.60
C ARG A 196 -30.87 -16.99 6.72
N SER A 197 -30.48 -17.68 7.79
CA SER A 197 -30.97 -19.00 8.13
C SER A 197 -32.49 -18.88 8.27
N PHE A 198 -33.23 -19.59 7.41
CA PHE A 198 -34.69 -19.68 7.41
C PHE A 198 -35.19 -20.54 8.59
N ALA A 199 -34.68 -20.29 9.79
CA ALA A 199 -35.11 -20.95 11.01
C ALA A 199 -35.80 -19.94 11.93
N ASP A 200 -36.89 -19.32 11.47
CA ASP A 200 -37.85 -18.62 12.34
C ASP A 200 -39.23 -18.38 11.67
N ILE A 201 -39.73 -19.37 10.92
CA ILE A 201 -41.18 -19.48 10.59
C ILE A 201 -41.66 -20.81 11.14
N GLY A 202 -42.03 -20.84 12.41
CA GLY A 202 -42.49 -22.10 12.98
C GLY A 202 -42.71 -22.14 14.48
N LYS A 203 -43.15 -21.04 15.12
CA LYS A 203 -43.69 -21.13 16.49
C LYS A 203 -45.00 -20.38 16.62
N LYS A 204 -46.08 -21.14 16.41
CA LYS A 204 -47.43 -20.82 16.84
C LYS A 204 -47.40 -20.66 18.36
N HIS A 205 -47.67 -19.47 18.87
CA HIS A 205 -48.05 -19.28 20.26
C HIS A 205 -49.55 -19.54 20.39
N SER A 206 -49.88 -20.57 21.16
CA SER A 206 -51.21 -20.83 21.68
C SER A 206 -51.43 -19.91 22.89
N ASP A 207 -52.49 -19.10 22.88
CA ASP A 207 -53.03 -18.46 24.09
C ASP A 207 -53.89 -19.46 24.89
N PRO A 208 -53.92 -19.33 26.22
CA PRO A 208 -55.17 -19.56 26.94
C PRO A 208 -55.48 -18.51 28.02
N HIS A 209 -56.67 -17.88 27.89
CA HIS A 209 -57.62 -17.48 28.96
C HIS A 209 -57.16 -16.37 29.97
N LEU A 210 -57.94 -15.36 30.41
CA LEU A 210 -59.37 -15.05 30.44
C LEU A 210 -59.60 -13.61 30.96
N LEU A 211 -60.83 -13.11 30.73
CA LEU A 211 -61.54 -11.94 31.29
C LEU A 211 -61.34 -10.59 30.57
N GLU A 212 -62.32 -9.74 30.33
CA GLU A 212 -63.79 -9.78 30.36
C GLU A 212 -64.20 -8.34 29.97
N ARG A 213 -64.92 -8.11 28.85
CA ARG A 213 -65.99 -7.09 28.75
C ARG A 213 -66.69 -7.11 27.39
N ASN A 214 -67.97 -7.44 27.45
CA ASN A 214 -69.02 -7.24 26.43
C ASN A 214 -69.07 -5.77 25.94
N GLY A 215 -69.57 -5.41 24.75
CA GLY A 215 -70.23 -6.14 23.69
C GLY A 215 -70.88 -5.14 22.70
N LEU A 216 -71.39 -5.68 21.58
CA LEU A 216 -72.59 -5.27 20.82
C LEU A 216 -72.42 -5.31 19.27
N LEU A 217 -72.96 -6.40 18.71
CA LEU A 217 -73.94 -6.47 17.59
C LEU A 217 -73.53 -6.19 16.11
N SER A 218 -73.50 -7.30 15.36
CA SER A 218 -74.29 -7.57 14.12
C SER A 218 -73.80 -7.14 12.71
N SER A 219 -73.27 -8.16 12.01
CA SER A 219 -73.25 -8.54 10.56
C SER A 219 -74.42 -8.09 9.61
N PRO A 220 -74.46 -8.47 8.30
CA PRO A 220 -73.45 -8.66 7.22
C PRO A 220 -73.95 -8.19 5.80
N GLN A 221 -73.29 -8.64 4.70
CA GLN A 221 -73.63 -8.59 3.23
C GLN A 221 -72.91 -7.46 2.43
N SER A 222 -72.43 -7.60 1.19
CA SER A 222 -72.56 -8.60 0.10
C SER A 222 -71.49 -8.32 -1.01
N THR A 223 -71.35 -9.28 -1.92
CA THR A 223 -70.44 -9.47 -3.08
C THR A 223 -70.70 -8.53 -4.30
N PRO A 224 -70.20 -8.78 -5.55
CA PRO A 224 -68.83 -8.75 -6.13
C PRO A 224 -68.79 -8.02 -7.52
N ALA A 225 -67.76 -8.28 -8.36
CA ALA A 225 -67.60 -8.06 -9.84
C ALA A 225 -66.60 -6.94 -10.25
N ASN A 226 -65.81 -7.01 -11.32
CA ASN A 226 -65.62 -7.97 -12.42
C ASN A 226 -64.28 -7.69 -13.17
N LEU A 227 -63.61 -8.75 -13.64
CA LEU A 227 -63.00 -9.02 -14.97
C LEU A 227 -62.10 -7.96 -15.68
N ASP A 228 -60.87 -8.35 -16.06
CA ASP A 228 -60.61 -8.96 -17.37
C ASP A 228 -59.24 -9.67 -17.42
N ALA A 229 -59.11 -10.68 -18.28
CA ALA A 229 -58.06 -11.68 -18.31
C ALA A 229 -57.41 -11.80 -19.69
N SER A 230 -56.08 -11.98 -19.76
CA SER A 230 -55.44 -12.68 -20.90
C SER A 230 -54.01 -13.16 -20.61
N ARG A 231 -53.93 -14.42 -20.17
CA ARG A 231 -52.99 -15.53 -20.50
C ARG A 231 -51.62 -15.28 -21.17
N LEU A 232 -50.60 -15.87 -20.52
CA LEU A 232 -49.63 -16.88 -21.00
C LEU A 232 -48.54 -16.49 -22.04
N SER A 233 -47.26 -16.56 -21.65
CA SER A 233 -46.22 -17.43 -22.28
C SER A 233 -44.85 -17.26 -21.64
N GLU A 234 -44.22 -18.40 -21.30
CA GLU A 234 -42.78 -18.53 -21.03
C GLU A 234 -41.96 -18.20 -22.28
N ILE A 235 -40.75 -17.65 -22.13
CA ILE A 235 -39.59 -17.94 -23.00
C ILE A 235 -38.30 -17.61 -22.23
N LYS A 236 -37.51 -18.65 -21.98
CA LYS A 236 -36.06 -18.59 -21.70
C LYS A 236 -35.34 -17.90 -22.85
N ARG A 237 -34.41 -16.99 -22.57
CA ARG A 237 -33.31 -16.66 -23.50
C ARG A 237 -31.97 -16.65 -22.76
N ASN A 238 -31.22 -17.73 -22.97
CA ASN A 238 -29.76 -17.66 -23.02
C ASN A 238 -29.39 -16.84 -24.26
N GLY A 239 -28.42 -15.94 -24.12
CA GLY A 239 -27.86 -15.15 -25.21
C GLY A 239 -26.49 -14.61 -24.79
N THR A 240 -25.48 -15.41 -25.11
CA THR A 240 -24.04 -15.12 -25.14
C THR A 240 -23.67 -13.83 -25.89
N GLY A 241 -22.67 -13.09 -25.38
CA GLY A 241 -21.70 -12.37 -26.22
C GLY A 241 -21.46 -10.89 -25.91
N GLY A 242 -20.21 -10.56 -25.57
CA GLY A 242 -19.64 -9.19 -25.49
C GLY A 242 -19.23 -8.86 -24.05
N GLY A 243 -17.96 -8.85 -23.63
CA GLY A 243 -16.75 -8.43 -24.34
C GLY A 243 -16.38 -7.02 -23.88
N SER A 244 -15.39 -6.94 -22.97
CA SER A 244 -14.57 -5.75 -22.65
C SER A 244 -15.25 -4.55 -21.98
N GLN A 245 -15.11 -4.47 -20.65
CA GLN A 245 -14.56 -3.30 -19.94
C GLN A 245 -14.27 -3.70 -18.49
N GLU A 246 -13.13 -4.34 -18.27
CA GLU A 246 -12.59 -4.56 -16.92
C GLU A 246 -11.87 -3.28 -16.49
N ASN A 247 -12.65 -2.25 -16.13
CA ASN A 247 -12.11 -1.18 -15.30
C ASN A 247 -12.18 -1.67 -13.86
N SER A 248 -11.00 -1.96 -13.31
CA SER A 248 -10.73 -2.36 -11.93
C SER A 248 -11.32 -1.37 -10.93
N THR A 249 -12.61 -1.53 -10.59
CA THR A 249 -13.20 -0.83 -9.45
C THR A 249 -12.61 -1.46 -8.21
N VAL A 250 -11.73 -0.72 -7.53
CA VAL A 250 -11.16 -1.11 -6.24
C VAL A 250 -12.28 -1.43 -5.26
N ASP A 251 -12.34 -2.67 -4.78
CA ASP A 251 -13.36 -3.13 -3.85
C ASP A 251 -13.01 -2.68 -2.42
N PHE A 252 -13.49 -1.49 -2.04
CA PHE A 252 -13.29 -0.93 -0.71
C PHE A 252 -13.88 -1.77 0.43
N SER A 253 -14.74 -2.77 0.14
CA SER A 253 -15.33 -3.64 1.17
C SER A 253 -14.32 -4.58 1.83
N LYS A 254 -13.16 -4.78 1.20
CA LYS A 254 -12.08 -5.66 1.69
C LYS A 254 -11.01 -4.97 2.54
N VAL A 255 -11.07 -3.64 2.66
CA VAL A 255 -10.02 -2.84 3.30
C VAL A 255 -10.29 -2.69 4.81
N ASP A 256 -9.26 -2.88 5.65
CA ASP A 256 -9.36 -2.63 7.09
C ASP A 256 -9.41 -1.12 7.38
N MET A 257 -10.62 -0.61 7.58
CA MET A 257 -10.88 0.81 7.86
C MET A 257 -10.23 1.31 9.17
N ASN A 258 -9.93 0.43 10.13
CA ASN A 258 -9.28 0.86 11.36
C ASN A 258 -7.79 1.13 11.13
N PHE A 259 -7.15 0.35 10.26
CA PHE A 259 -5.77 0.58 9.87
C PHE A 259 -5.63 1.79 8.95
N MET A 260 -6.51 1.93 7.94
CA MET A 260 -6.53 3.08 7.02
C MET A 260 -6.53 4.44 7.73
N ARG A 261 -7.23 4.55 8.88
CA ARG A 261 -7.26 5.80 9.66
C ARG A 261 -5.91 6.20 10.27
N LYS A 262 -4.95 5.29 10.36
CA LYS A 262 -3.60 5.56 10.86
C LYS A 262 -2.71 6.18 9.77
N ILE A 263 -3.05 5.98 8.51
CA ILE A 263 -2.24 6.39 7.37
C ILE A 263 -2.39 7.90 7.14
N PRO A 264 -1.29 8.66 7.09
CA PRO A 264 -1.33 10.10 6.85
C PRO A 264 -1.99 10.47 5.51
N PRO A 265 -2.77 11.56 5.43
CA PRO A 265 -3.28 12.07 4.17
C PRO A 265 -2.14 12.42 3.20
N GLY A 266 -2.24 11.94 1.96
CA GLY A 266 -1.21 12.14 0.95
C GLY A 266 0.01 11.24 1.12
N ALA A 267 -0.06 10.20 1.95
CA ALA A 267 0.94 9.14 1.96
C ALA A 267 0.97 8.39 0.61
N GLU A 268 2.13 7.84 0.28
CA GLU A 268 2.36 6.97 -0.87
C GLU A 268 2.76 5.56 -0.38
N ALA A 269 2.62 4.57 -1.25
CA ALA A 269 2.96 3.18 -0.96
C ALA A 269 4.33 2.83 -1.54
N SER A 270 5.05 1.96 -0.83
CA SER A 270 6.28 1.32 -1.28
C SER A 270 6.08 -0.19 -1.19
N ASN A 271 6.17 -0.90 -2.31
CA ASN A 271 5.98 -2.35 -2.36
C ASN A 271 7.35 -3.06 -2.40
N VAL A 272 7.58 -4.00 -1.49
CA VAL A 272 8.80 -4.81 -1.41
C VAL A 272 8.44 -6.24 -1.80
N LEU A 273 8.83 -6.64 -3.01
CA LEU A 273 8.54 -7.97 -3.55
C LEU A 273 9.80 -8.83 -3.51
N VAL A 274 9.80 -9.88 -2.71
CA VAL A 274 10.93 -10.82 -2.60
C VAL A 274 10.47 -12.26 -2.82
N GLY A 275 11.28 -13.08 -3.48
CA GLY A 275 10.85 -14.42 -3.81
C GLY A 275 11.97 -15.30 -4.35
N GLU A 276 11.74 -16.60 -4.28
CA GLU A 276 12.64 -17.60 -4.85
C GLU A 276 11.94 -18.31 -6.01
N VAL A 277 12.69 -18.55 -7.07
CA VAL A 277 12.23 -19.31 -8.24
C VAL A 277 13.34 -20.26 -8.68
N GLU A 278 12.99 -21.51 -8.98
CA GLU A 278 13.98 -22.56 -9.25
C GLU A 278 14.75 -22.36 -10.55
N PHE A 279 14.17 -21.63 -11.51
CA PHE A 279 14.77 -21.46 -12.83
C PHE A 279 15.87 -20.39 -12.87
N LEU A 280 15.99 -19.50 -11.88
CA LEU A 280 17.01 -18.45 -11.87
C LEU A 280 18.33 -18.94 -11.25
N ASP A 281 19.41 -18.89 -12.03
CA ASP A 281 20.78 -19.20 -11.56
C ASP A 281 21.43 -18.06 -10.77
N ARG A 282 20.90 -16.83 -10.90
CA ARG A 282 21.43 -15.61 -10.28
C ARG A 282 20.29 -14.75 -9.77
N PRO A 283 20.49 -14.02 -8.66
CA PRO A 283 19.48 -13.08 -8.18
C PRO A 283 19.34 -11.92 -9.16
N ILE A 284 18.10 -11.51 -9.39
CA ILE A 284 17.77 -10.25 -10.07
C ILE A 284 17.28 -9.26 -9.03
N ILE A 285 17.67 -8.00 -9.18
CA ILE A 285 17.29 -6.91 -8.26
C ILE A 285 16.83 -5.74 -9.11
N ALA A 286 15.67 -5.17 -8.75
CA ALA A 286 15.19 -3.92 -9.29
C ALA A 286 14.85 -2.93 -8.16
N PHE A 287 15.21 -1.66 -8.35
CA PHE A 287 14.67 -0.54 -7.61
C PHE A 287 13.98 0.40 -8.59
N VAL A 288 12.70 0.64 -8.39
CA VAL A 288 11.87 1.48 -9.26
C VAL A 288 11.33 2.65 -8.44
N ARG A 289 11.38 3.85 -9.01
CA ARG A 289 10.60 5.01 -8.56
C ARG A 289 9.71 5.46 -9.72
N LEU A 290 8.41 5.46 -9.55
CA LEU A 290 7.42 5.92 -10.51
C LEU A 290 7.31 7.45 -10.50
N SER A 291 7.09 8.02 -11.69
CA SER A 291 6.60 9.39 -11.84
C SER A 291 5.49 9.41 -12.90
N PRO A 292 4.22 9.73 -12.53
CA PRO A 292 3.73 10.01 -11.17
C PRO A 292 3.59 8.74 -10.32
N ALA A 293 3.27 8.87 -9.02
CA ALA A 293 2.78 7.75 -8.22
C ALA A 293 1.42 7.25 -8.76
N VAL A 294 1.20 5.94 -8.72
CA VAL A 294 0.05 5.29 -9.37
C VAL A 294 -0.64 4.30 -8.45
N LEU A 295 -1.98 4.31 -8.45
CA LEU A 295 -2.76 3.31 -7.75
C LEU A 295 -2.76 1.98 -8.52
N LEU A 296 -1.83 1.09 -8.18
CA LEU A 296 -1.71 -0.23 -8.79
C LEU A 296 -2.76 -1.18 -8.19
N SER A 297 -3.81 -1.45 -8.96
CA SER A 297 -4.97 -2.22 -8.49
C SER A 297 -4.58 -3.61 -8.02
N GLY A 298 -4.85 -3.91 -6.74
CA GLY A 298 -4.63 -5.23 -6.14
C GLY A 298 -3.19 -5.51 -5.68
N LEU A 299 -2.25 -4.60 -5.95
CA LEU A 299 -0.85 -4.76 -5.53
C LEU A 299 -0.65 -4.53 -4.02
N THR A 300 -1.36 -3.55 -3.46
CA THR A 300 -1.24 -3.14 -2.05
C THR A 300 -2.54 -3.45 -1.30
N GLU A 301 -2.48 -3.85 -0.03
CA GLU A 301 -3.67 -4.17 0.79
C GLU A 301 -4.60 -2.97 1.00
N VAL A 302 -4.04 -1.76 0.87
CA VAL A 302 -4.72 -0.47 1.03
C VAL A 302 -4.66 0.34 -0.27
N PRO A 303 -5.71 1.12 -0.59
CA PRO A 303 -5.79 1.87 -1.84
C PRO A 303 -4.94 3.15 -1.80
N ILE A 304 -3.62 3.00 -1.79
CA ILE A 304 -2.62 4.07 -1.76
C ILE A 304 -1.80 4.03 -3.06
N PRO A 305 -1.50 5.18 -3.69
CA PRO A 305 -0.64 5.20 -4.87
C PRO A 305 0.77 4.69 -4.56
N THR A 306 1.25 3.71 -5.31
CA THR A 306 2.63 3.23 -5.28
C THR A 306 3.55 4.28 -5.90
N ARG A 307 4.67 4.54 -5.23
CA ARG A 307 5.76 5.41 -5.68
C ARG A 307 6.99 4.60 -6.06
#